data_AF-A0A9K3DHE0-F1
#
_entry.id   AF-A0A9K3DHE0-F1
#
_cell.length_a   1.000
_cell.length_b   1.000
_cell.length_c   1.000
_cell.angle_alpha   90.00
_cell.angle_beta   90.00
_cell.angle_gamma   90.00
#
_symmetry.space_group_name_H-M   'P 1'
#
loop_
_entity.id
_entity.type
_entity.pdbx_description
1 polymer ?
#
loop_
_entity_poly.entity_id
_entity_poly.type
_entity_poly.pdbx_seq_one_letter_code
_entity_poly.pdbx_strand_id
1 'polypeptide(L)'
;MFGLCSGVGMAVATVVVVVGVFSWRVFDMVWLKPKKMEKCLRDQGLKGTSYKLLYGDVKEMVKMITEAYRKPINLNDDIVPRVLSFFHSVVTTHGS
;
A
#
# COMPACT_ATOMS: atom_id res chain seq x y z
N MET A 1 -2.29 20.15 -47.97
CA MET A 1 -3.08 20.16 -46.72
C MET A 1 -3.48 18.76 -46.21
N PHE A 2 -3.42 17.70 -47.03
CA PHE A 2 -3.80 16.33 -46.63
C PHE A 2 -2.81 15.60 -45.70
N GLY A 3 -1.53 16.00 -45.66
CA GLY A 3 -0.51 15.34 -44.84
C GLY A 3 -0.54 15.67 -43.34
N LEU A 4 -1.17 16.79 -42.94
CA LEU A 4 -1.30 17.14 -41.51
C LEU A 4 -2.40 16.34 -40.81
N CYS A 5 -3.52 16.05 -41.47
CA CYS A 5 -4.62 15.27 -40.88
C CYS A 5 -4.23 13.80 -40.61
N SER A 6 -3.39 13.20 -41.46
CA SER A 6 -2.91 11.82 -41.25
C SER A 6 -1.89 11.72 -40.11
N GLY A 7 -0.99 12.71 -39.97
CA GLY A 7 0.01 12.73 -38.90
C GLY A 7 -0.59 12.91 -37.50
N VAL A 8 -1.59 13.80 -37.36
CA VAL A 8 -2.28 14.02 -36.07
C VAL A 8 -3.07 12.78 -35.64
N GLY A 9 -3.74 12.10 -36.58
CA GLY A 9 -4.47 10.86 -36.28
C GLY A 9 -3.56 9.75 -35.74
N MET A 10 -2.36 9.58 -36.32
CA MET A 10 -1.37 8.60 -35.85
C MET A 10 -0.82 8.96 -34.46
N ALA A 11 -0.53 10.25 -34.21
CA ALA A 11 -0.08 10.70 -32.91
C ALA A 11 -1.13 10.42 -31.82
N VAL A 12 -2.40 10.74 -32.07
CA VAL A 12 -3.49 10.47 -31.13
C VAL A 12 -3.64 8.96 -30.87
N ALA A 13 -3.62 8.14 -31.92
CA ALA A 13 -3.70 6.69 -31.76
C ALA A 13 -2.55 6.13 -30.91
N THR A 14 -1.31 6.59 -31.12
CA THR A 14 -0.17 6.16 -30.30
C THR A 14 -0.32 6.56 -28.84
N VAL A 15 -0.79 7.78 -28.55
CA VAL A 15 -1.03 8.22 -27.17
C VAL A 15 -2.10 7.37 -26.50
N VAL A 16 -3.21 7.08 -27.19
CA VAL A 16 -4.28 6.23 -26.66
C VAL A 16 -3.76 4.83 -26.32
N VAL A 17 -2.97 4.22 -27.20
CA VAL A 17 -2.38 2.90 -26.96
C VAL A 17 -1.42 2.95 -25.75
N VAL A 18 -0.56 3.96 -25.65
CA VAL A 18 0.38 4.11 -24.53
C VAL A 18 -0.37 4.26 -23.21
N VAL A 19 -1.40 5.12 -23.17
CA VAL A 19 -2.23 5.30 -21.97
C VAL A 19 -2.94 4.00 -21.60
N GLY A 20 -3.55 3.31 -22.57
CA GLY A 20 -4.23 2.04 -22.32
C GLY A 20 -3.31 0.97 -21.74
N VAL A 21 -2.11 0.80 -22.31
CA VAL A 21 -1.10 -0.15 -21.81
C VAL A 21 -0.63 0.26 -20.41
N PHE A 22 -0.41 1.55 -20.17
CA PHE A 22 0.02 2.03 -18.86
C PHE A 22 -1.06 1.81 -17.80
N SER A 23 -2.30 2.16 -18.08
CA SER A 23 -3.45 1.92 -17.22
C SER A 23 -3.60 0.43 -16.88
N TRP A 24 -3.50 -0.45 -17.88
CA TRP A 24 -3.56 -1.89 -17.67
C TRP A 24 -2.41 -2.39 -16.76
N ARG A 25 -1.17 -1.96 -17.02
CA ARG A 25 -0.02 -2.31 -16.18
C ARG A 25 -0.17 -1.83 -14.75
N VAL A 26 -0.67 -0.60 -14.55
CA VAL A 26 -0.91 -0.05 -13.22
C VAL A 26 -1.97 -0.87 -12.50
N PHE A 27 -3.07 -1.23 -13.18
CA PHE A 27 -4.11 -2.08 -12.60
C PHE A 27 -3.57 -3.45 -12.20
N ASP A 28 -2.85 -4.12 -13.08
CA ASP A 28 -2.19 -5.41 -12.79
C ASP A 28 -1.21 -5.29 -11.62
N MET A 29 -0.45 -4.19 -11.56
CA MET A 29 0.49 -3.95 -10.47
C MET A 29 -0.21 -3.70 -9.14
N VAL A 30 -1.27 -2.88 -9.14
CA VAL A 30 -2.01 -2.47 -7.94
C VAL A 30 -2.89 -3.61 -7.41
N TRP A 31 -3.35 -4.54 -8.26
CA TRP A 31 -4.26 -5.61 -7.84
C TRP A 31 -3.62 -7.01 -7.83
N LEU A 32 -2.91 -7.40 -8.90
CA LEU A 32 -2.39 -8.76 -9.01
C LEU A 32 -1.13 -8.98 -8.17
N LYS A 33 -0.18 -8.03 -8.18
CA LYS A 33 1.05 -8.17 -7.37
C LYS A 33 0.76 -8.32 -5.87
N PRO A 34 -0.02 -7.45 -5.22
CA PRO A 34 -0.24 -7.59 -3.77
C PRO A 34 -0.92 -8.90 -3.42
N LYS A 35 -1.91 -9.34 -4.22
CA LYS A 35 -2.61 -10.60 -3.97
C LYS A 35 -1.73 -11.83 -4.14
N LYS A 36 -0.75 -11.79 -5.05
CA LYS A 36 0.27 -12.85 -5.20
C LYS A 36 1.22 -12.88 -4.00
N MET A 37 1.67 -11.70 -3.55
CA MET A 37 2.53 -11.58 -2.36
C MET A 37 1.82 -12.06 -1.09
N GLU A 38 0.55 -11.67 -0.90
CA GLU A 38 -0.30 -12.11 0.21
C GLU A 38 -0.42 -13.63 0.26
N LYS A 39 -0.65 -14.30 -0.88
CA LYS A 39 -0.69 -15.76 -0.94
C LYS A 39 0.66 -16.38 -0.56
N CYS A 40 1.75 -15.89 -1.12
CA CYS A 40 3.10 -16.39 -0.84
C CYS A 40 3.45 -16.28 0.66
N LEU A 41 3.15 -15.14 1.28
CA LEU A 41 3.35 -14.93 2.72
C LEU A 41 2.49 -15.90 3.54
N ARG A 42 1.23 -16.10 3.14
CA ARG A 42 0.32 -17.01 3.84
C ARG A 42 0.73 -18.48 3.72
N ASP A 43 1.29 -18.87 2.58
CA ASP A 43 1.86 -20.21 2.35
C ASP A 43 3.13 -20.44 3.19
N GLN A 44 3.89 -19.37 3.50
CA GLN A 44 5.01 -19.40 4.46
C GLN A 44 4.56 -19.45 5.92
N GLY A 45 3.24 -19.49 6.20
CA GLY A 45 2.69 -19.52 7.56
C GLY A 45 2.50 -18.13 8.18
N LEU A 46 2.86 -17.05 7.48
CA LEU A 46 2.63 -15.68 7.94
C LEU A 46 1.17 -15.30 7.70
N LYS A 47 0.32 -15.57 8.69
CA LYS A 47 -1.08 -15.11 8.71
C LYS A 47 -1.15 -13.64 9.12
N GLY A 48 -0.83 -12.74 8.18
CA GLY A 48 -0.99 -11.29 8.33
C GLY A 48 -2.40 -10.80 7.99
N THR A 49 -2.57 -9.47 8.02
CA THR A 49 -3.79 -8.79 7.55
C THR A 49 -3.96 -8.94 6.03
N SER A 50 -5.20 -8.99 5.55
CA SER A 50 -5.47 -9.04 4.11
C SER A 50 -5.20 -7.69 3.44
N TYR A 51 -4.76 -7.71 2.18
CA TYR A 51 -4.38 -6.48 1.47
C TYR A 51 -5.56 -5.51 1.33
N LYS A 52 -5.39 -4.31 1.87
CA LYS A 52 -6.29 -3.16 1.70
C LYS A 52 -5.60 -2.14 0.80
N LEU A 53 -6.26 -1.77 -0.30
CA LEU A 53 -5.69 -0.88 -1.33
C LEU A 53 -5.06 0.38 -0.74
N LEU A 54 -3.75 0.54 -1.01
CA LEU A 54 -2.88 1.73 -0.85
C LEU A 54 -2.73 2.36 0.55
N TYR A 55 -3.78 2.45 1.37
CA TYR A 55 -3.75 3.24 2.62
C TYR A 55 -4.37 2.54 3.84
N GLY A 56 -4.78 1.27 3.71
CA GLY A 56 -5.50 0.58 4.79
C GLY A 56 -4.72 0.54 6.11
N ASP A 57 -3.55 -0.07 6.11
CA ASP A 57 -2.78 -0.28 7.34
C ASP A 57 -2.04 0.98 7.80
N VAL A 58 -1.68 1.86 6.87
CA VAL A 58 -1.03 3.14 7.19
C VAL A 58 -1.94 4.03 8.01
N LYS A 59 -3.24 4.08 7.70
CA LYS A 59 -4.20 4.88 8.46
C LYS A 59 -4.35 4.39 9.90
N GLU A 60 -4.46 3.08 10.09
CA GLU A 60 -4.53 2.48 11.43
C GLU A 60 -3.24 2.68 12.21
N MET A 61 -2.08 2.55 11.56
CA MET A 61 -0.78 2.84 12.14
C MET A 61 -0.70 4.29 12.66
N VAL A 62 -1.05 5.28 11.83
CA VAL A 62 -1.02 6.70 12.22
C VAL A 62 -1.99 6.97 13.36
N LYS A 63 -3.17 6.35 13.34
CA LYS A 63 -4.16 6.46 14.42
C LYS A 63 -3.61 5.93 15.75
N MET A 64 -3.06 4.71 15.76
CA MET A 64 -2.47 4.11 16.96
C MET A 64 -1.29 4.91 17.50
N ILE A 65 -0.45 5.45 16.62
CA ILE A 65 0.64 6.34 17.01
C ILE A 65 0.07 7.60 17.67
N THR A 66 -0.90 8.26 17.02
CA THR A 66 -1.52 9.48 17.54
C THR A 66 -2.16 9.26 18.92
N GLU A 67 -2.87 8.15 19.10
CA GLU A 67 -3.46 7.77 20.39
C GLU A 67 -2.41 7.50 21.46
N ALA A 68 -1.29 6.84 21.11
CA ALA A 68 -0.19 6.62 22.04
C ALA A 68 0.49 7.92 22.45
N TYR A 69 0.66 8.88 21.53
CA TYR A 69 1.22 10.19 21.84
C TYR A 69 0.30 11.07 22.70
N ARG A 70 -1.02 10.88 22.65
CA ARG A 70 -1.99 11.60 23.47
C ARG A 70 -1.96 11.19 24.95
N LYS A 71 -1.48 9.98 25.25
CA LYS A 71 -1.40 9.49 26.63
C LYS A 71 -0.14 10.06 27.31
N PRO A 72 -0.26 10.64 28.51
CA PRO A 72 0.91 11.05 29.28
C PRO A 72 1.73 9.82 29.70
N ILE A 73 3.05 9.97 29.78
CA ILE A 73 4.00 8.92 30.18
C ILE A 73 4.87 9.44 31.32
N ASN A 74 5.19 8.60 32.30
CA ASN A 74 6.14 8.96 33.35
C ASN A 74 7.58 8.74 32.88
N LEU A 75 8.55 9.34 33.58
CA LEU A 75 9.98 9.22 33.24
C LEU A 75 10.52 7.78 33.40
N ASN A 76 9.86 6.96 34.21
CA ASN A 76 10.24 5.56 34.47
C ASN A 76 9.49 4.56 33.57
N ASP A 77 8.51 5.01 32.79
CA ASP A 77 7.72 4.13 31.93
C ASP A 77 8.46 3.85 30.61
N ASP A 78 8.24 2.65 30.04
CA ASP A 78 8.85 2.27 28.77
C ASP A 78 8.34 3.13 27.60
N ILE A 79 9.27 3.73 26.87
CA ILE A 79 9.01 4.59 25.72
C ILE A 79 8.68 3.80 24.43
N VAL A 80 9.10 2.54 24.35
CA VAL A 80 8.94 1.68 23.17
C VAL A 80 7.47 1.54 22.72
N PRO A 81 6.49 1.21 23.58
CA PRO A 81 5.09 1.11 23.18
C PRO A 81 4.47 2.45 22.74
N ARG A 82 5.13 3.59 23.01
CA ARG A 82 4.68 4.90 22.53
C ARG A 82 5.19 5.21 21.12
N VAL A 83 6.47 4.96 20.85
CA VAL A 83 7.11 5.24 19.56
C VAL A 83 6.75 4.17 18.52
N LEU A 84 6.71 2.91 18.95
CA LEU A 84 6.46 1.75 18.10
C LEU A 84 5.14 1.07 18.47
N SER A 85 4.11 1.86 18.82
CA SER A 85 2.80 1.35 19.28
C SER A 85 2.18 0.32 18.31
N PHE A 86 2.33 0.56 17.01
CA PHE A 86 1.90 -0.36 15.96
C PHE A 86 2.66 -1.69 15.96
N PHE A 87 3.99 -1.67 16.08
CA PHE A 87 4.78 -2.91 16.08
C PHE A 87 4.57 -3.70 17.36
N HIS A 88 4.46 -3.00 18.50
CA HIS A 88 4.12 -3.62 19.77
C HIS A 88 2.78 -4.36 19.68
N SER A 89 1.73 -3.74 19.11
CA SER A 89 0.43 -4.40 18.95
C SER A 89 0.48 -5.59 17.97
N VAL A 90 1.22 -5.48 16.86
CA VAL A 90 1.39 -6.57 15.91
C VAL A 90 2.11 -7.77 16.55
N VAL A 91 3.21 -7.54 17.28
CA VAL A 91 3.96 -8.59 17.97
C VAL A 91 3.12 -9.22 19.08
N THR A 92 2.39 -8.44 19.88
CA THR A 92 1.50 -9.03 20.91
C THR A 92 0.36 -9.86 20.32
N THR A 93 -0.08 -9.56 19.09
CA THR A 93 -1.22 -10.25 18.45
C THR A 93 -0.80 -11.44 17.58
N HIS A 94 0.37 -11.36 16.94
CA HIS A 94 0.85 -12.35 15.96
C HIS A 94 2.19 -12.99 16.33
N GLY A 95 2.88 -12.48 17.35
CA GLY A 95 4.12 -13.05 17.89
C GLY A 95 3.79 -14.25 18.77
N SER A 96 3.79 -15.42 18.16
CA SER A 96 3.80 -16.73 18.83
C SER A 96 5.17 -17.36 18.65
#